data_AF-A0A9W4N208-F1
#
_entry.id   AF-A0A9W4N208-F1
#
_cell.length_a   1.000
_cell.length_b   1.000
_cell.length_c   1.000
_cell.angle_alpha   90.00
_cell.angle_beta   90.00
_cell.angle_gamma   90.00
#
_symmetry.space_group_name_H-M   'P 1'
#
loop_
_entity.id
_entity.type
_entity.pdbx_description
1 polymer ?
#
loop_
_entity_poly.entity_id
_entity_poly.type
_entity_poly.pdbx_seq_one_letter_code
_entity_poly.pdbx_strand_id
1 'polypeptide(L)'
;MTIWKNVEFFSRQRRLRDNIASKAIENCKHGEVIRVEDLFTHNHMSNDKHTTRDIHDILEAYYIVARKRFVDNVCMQAVDHHLVTGPETPMKLFSPKWINQLSNEELEGIAGEEMGSKRKRRQLKKRIQDLEAGKKALLA
;
A
#
# COMPACT_ATOMS: atom_id res chain seq x y z
N MET A 1 21.20 10.26 -11.88
CA MET A 1 21.15 11.28 -12.96
C MET A 1 20.50 10.77 -14.25
N THR A 2 20.57 9.47 -14.56
CA THR A 2 20.04 8.88 -15.82
C THR A 2 18.51 8.88 -15.92
N ILE A 3 17.80 8.63 -14.81
CA ILE A 3 16.33 8.59 -14.78
C ILE A 3 15.73 9.96 -15.15
N TRP A 4 16.36 11.05 -14.68
CA TRP A 4 15.92 12.42 -14.93
C TRP A 4 16.03 12.81 -16.40
N LYS A 5 17.20 12.52 -17.00
CA LYS A 5 17.42 12.76 -18.43
C LYS A 5 16.47 11.95 -19.30
N ASN A 6 16.13 10.72 -18.90
CA ASN A 6 15.18 9.89 -19.64
C ASN A 6 13.77 10.50 -19.64
N VAL A 7 13.24 10.93 -18.49
CA VAL A 7 11.87 11.46 -18.40
C VAL A 7 11.70 12.76 -19.19
N GLU A 8 12.65 13.69 -19.09
CA GLU A 8 12.61 14.95 -19.85
C GLU A 8 12.75 14.70 -21.36
N PHE A 9 13.65 13.78 -21.74
CA PHE A 9 13.81 13.35 -23.14
C PHE A 9 12.53 12.72 -23.69
N PHE A 10 11.83 11.91 -22.90
CA PHE A 10 10.53 11.34 -23.29
C PHE A 10 9.47 12.44 -23.53
N SER A 11 9.40 13.49 -22.70
CA SER A 11 8.44 14.58 -22.91
C SER A 11 8.72 15.36 -24.21
N ARG A 12 9.98 15.67 -24.49
CA ARG A 12 10.40 16.33 -25.75
C ARG A 12 10.10 15.46 -26.97
N GLN A 13 10.47 14.18 -26.93
CA GLN A 13 10.20 13.24 -28.01
C GLN A 13 8.70 13.03 -28.23
N ARG A 14 7.91 12.92 -27.15
CA ARG A 14 6.45 12.76 -27.24
C ARG A 14 5.81 13.94 -27.94
N ARG A 15 6.15 15.18 -27.58
CA ARG A 15 5.58 16.36 -28.23
C ARG A 15 5.98 16.49 -29.69
N LEU A 16 7.23 16.16 -30.03
CA LEU A 16 7.65 16.12 -31.43
C LEU A 16 6.79 15.12 -32.20
N ARG A 17 6.59 13.92 -31.64
CA ARG A 17 5.72 12.90 -32.21
C ARG A 17 4.28 13.38 -32.35
N ASP A 18 3.70 13.99 -31.32
CA ASP A 18 2.32 14.50 -31.34
C ASP A 18 2.17 15.64 -32.36
N ASN A 19 3.18 16.51 -32.50
CA ASN A 19 3.19 17.56 -33.51
C ASN A 19 3.26 16.98 -34.94
N ILE A 20 4.10 15.98 -35.14
CA ILE A 20 4.23 15.26 -36.42
C ILE A 20 2.92 14.52 -36.75
N ALA A 21 2.35 13.78 -35.80
CA ALA A 21 1.08 13.07 -35.95
C ALA A 21 -0.09 14.01 -36.24
N SER A 22 -0.10 15.22 -35.65
CA SER A 22 -1.16 16.22 -35.95
C SER A 22 -1.16 16.72 -37.40
N LYS A 23 -0.03 16.58 -38.11
CA LYS A 23 0.11 16.93 -39.53
C LYS A 23 0.03 15.70 -40.44
N ALA A 24 -0.19 14.52 -39.89
CA ALA A 24 -0.28 13.30 -40.66
C ALA A 24 -1.59 13.19 -41.42
N ILE A 25 -1.52 12.58 -42.60
CA ILE A 25 -2.66 12.34 -43.48
C ILE A 25 -3.07 10.88 -43.31
N GLU A 26 -4.21 10.64 -42.67
CA GLU A 26 -4.83 9.31 -42.57
C GLU A 26 -5.62 8.99 -43.84
N ASN A 27 -4.96 8.70 -44.97
CA ASN A 27 -5.65 8.00 -46.08
C ASN A 27 -4.72 7.51 -47.21
N CYS A 28 -3.85 6.54 -46.96
CA CYS A 28 -3.01 5.94 -48.01
C CYS A 28 -2.91 4.42 -47.85
N LYS A 29 -2.79 3.69 -48.96
CA LYS A 29 -2.42 2.25 -49.00
C LYS A 29 -1.08 1.92 -48.29
N HIS A 30 -0.36 2.94 -47.83
CA HIS A 30 0.99 2.88 -47.27
C HIS A 30 1.07 3.28 -45.78
N GLY A 31 -0.08 3.46 -45.10
CA GLY A 31 -0.13 3.88 -43.69
C GLY A 31 -0.17 5.39 -43.48
N GLU A 32 0.24 5.84 -42.29
CA GLU A 32 0.29 7.25 -41.88
C GLU A 32 1.42 7.98 -42.64
N VAL A 33 1.09 9.01 -43.43
CA VAL A 33 2.05 9.72 -44.29
C VAL A 33 2.06 11.22 -44.00
N ILE A 34 3.23 11.85 -44.18
CA ILE A 34 3.46 13.28 -43.97
C ILE A 34 4.17 13.85 -45.18
N ARG A 35 3.78 15.06 -45.62
CA ARG A 35 4.52 15.78 -46.66
C ARG A 35 5.85 16.25 -46.10
N VAL A 36 6.91 16.08 -46.87
CA VAL A 36 8.26 16.51 -46.48
C VAL A 36 8.30 18.01 -46.17
N GLU A 37 7.49 18.82 -46.85
CA GLU A 37 7.31 20.26 -46.58
C GLU A 37 6.79 20.54 -45.16
N ASP A 38 5.95 19.66 -44.61
CA ASP A 38 5.36 19.80 -43.28
C ASP A 38 6.34 19.45 -42.15
N LEU A 39 7.46 18.77 -42.47
CA LEU A 39 8.59 18.56 -41.57
C LEU A 39 9.43 19.83 -41.41
N PHE A 40 9.49 20.66 -42.46
CA PHE A 40 10.28 21.89 -42.49
C PHE A 40 9.53 23.13 -42.02
N THR A 41 8.22 23.03 -41.75
CA THR A 41 7.49 24.09 -41.02
C THR A 41 8.09 24.18 -39.62
N HIS A 42 9.16 24.97 -39.51
CA HIS A 42 9.73 25.38 -38.26
C HIS A 42 8.60 26.08 -37.51
N ASN A 43 8.12 25.46 -36.44
CA ASN A 43 7.31 26.15 -35.46
C ASN A 43 8.18 27.29 -34.93
N HIS A 44 8.06 28.49 -35.50
CA HIS A 44 8.77 29.67 -35.05
C HIS A 44 8.16 30.11 -33.72
N MET A 45 8.50 29.36 -32.70
CA MET A 45 8.16 29.61 -31.32
C MET A 45 9.16 30.65 -30.82
N SER A 46 8.65 31.72 -30.21
CA SER A 46 9.50 32.69 -29.53
C SER A 46 10.37 31.99 -28.47
N ASN A 47 11.58 32.49 -28.26
CA ASN A 47 12.49 32.00 -27.23
C ASN A 47 11.80 31.88 -25.86
N ASP A 48 10.97 32.85 -25.49
CA ASP A 48 10.20 32.82 -24.23
C ASP A 48 9.27 31.61 -24.13
N LYS A 49 8.58 31.26 -25.23
CA LYS A 49 7.68 30.10 -25.26
C LYS A 49 8.46 28.79 -25.18
N HIS A 50 9.66 28.74 -25.76
CA HIS A 50 10.56 27.60 -25.61
C HIS A 50 11.03 27.45 -24.17
N THR A 51 11.52 28.53 -23.55
CA THR A 51 11.99 28.51 -22.16
C THR A 51 10.88 28.11 -21.18
N THR A 52 9.67 28.65 -21.36
CA THR A 52 8.51 28.30 -20.53
C THR A 52 8.19 26.81 -20.61
N ARG A 53 8.23 26.24 -21.82
CA ARG A 53 7.94 24.83 -22.06
C ARG A 53 9.02 23.91 -21.47
N ASP A 54 10.28 24.29 -21.60
CA ASP A 54 11.39 23.53 -21.03
C ASP A 54 11.32 23.50 -19.49
N ILE A 55 11.00 24.64 -18.86
CA ILE A 55 10.79 24.69 -17.40
C ILE A 55 9.61 23.79 -16.98
N HIS A 56 8.50 23.84 -17.72
CA HIS A 56 7.35 22.99 -17.45
C HIS A 56 7.72 21.50 -17.48
N ASP A 57 8.48 21.06 -18.48
CA ASP A 57 8.90 19.66 -18.58
C ASP A 57 9.79 19.21 -17.43
N ILE A 58 10.72 20.08 -17.02
CA ILE A 58 11.61 19.80 -15.90
C ILE A 58 10.78 19.64 -14.61
N LEU A 59 9.81 20.53 -14.38
CA LEU A 59 8.92 20.45 -13.23
C LEU A 59 8.02 19.22 -13.26
N GLU A 60 7.48 18.87 -14.42
CA GLU A 60 6.66 17.66 -14.59
C GLU A 60 7.49 16.39 -14.31
N ALA A 61 8.70 16.31 -14.88
CA ALA A 61 9.62 15.20 -14.65
C ALA A 61 10.01 15.10 -13.17
N TYR A 62 10.30 16.23 -12.52
CA TYR A 62 10.57 16.31 -11.09
C TYR A 62 9.39 15.77 -10.29
N TYR A 63 8.19 16.26 -10.57
CA TYR A 63 6.98 15.90 -9.85
C TYR A 63 6.67 14.40 -9.95
N ILE A 64 6.81 13.80 -11.13
CA ILE A 64 6.57 12.35 -11.32
C ILE A 64 7.49 11.52 -10.43
N VAL A 65 8.78 11.88 -10.36
CA VAL A 65 9.77 11.16 -9.54
C VAL A 65 9.54 11.43 -8.06
N ALA A 66 9.36 12.69 -7.68
CA ALA A 66 9.15 13.11 -6.30
C ALA A 66 7.91 12.47 -5.70
N ARG A 67 6.79 12.43 -6.44
CA ARG A 67 5.55 11.81 -5.99
C ARG A 67 5.71 10.32 -5.71
N LYS A 68 6.39 9.58 -6.59
CA LYS A 68 6.66 8.14 -6.37
C LYS A 68 7.49 7.94 -5.10
N ARG A 69 8.57 8.70 -4.97
CA ARG A 69 9.44 8.66 -3.78
C ARG A 69 8.72 9.02 -2.49
N PHE A 70 7.82 10.00 -2.55
CA PHE A 70 7.02 10.40 -1.40
C PHE A 70 6.13 9.24 -0.93
N VAL A 71 5.38 8.63 -1.84
CA VAL A 71 4.52 7.47 -1.52
C VAL A 71 5.35 6.32 -0.95
N ASP A 72 6.47 5.98 -1.60
CA ASP A 72 7.36 4.91 -1.13
C ASP A 72 7.88 5.21 0.29
N ASN A 73 8.29 6.45 0.55
CA ASN A 73 8.78 6.85 1.86
C ASN A 73 7.69 6.83 2.93
N VAL A 74 6.47 7.28 2.63
CA VAL A 74 5.35 7.18 3.59
C VAL A 74 5.05 5.72 3.90
N CYS A 75 4.97 4.85 2.90
CA CYS A 75 4.72 3.43 3.11
C CYS A 75 5.84 2.75 3.91
N MET A 76 7.11 2.99 3.58
CA MET A 76 8.23 2.31 4.25
C MET A 76 8.59 2.94 5.60
N GLN A 77 8.63 4.26 5.69
CA GLN A 77 9.13 4.93 6.89
C GLN A 77 8.01 5.26 7.87
N ALA A 78 6.81 5.62 7.39
CA ALA A 78 5.72 5.92 8.31
C ALA A 78 4.97 4.64 8.66
N VAL A 79 4.45 3.93 7.66
CA VAL A 79 3.57 2.78 7.88
C VAL A 79 4.36 1.57 8.38
N ASP A 80 5.35 1.07 7.64
CA ASP A 80 6.05 -0.14 8.05
C ASP A 80 6.77 0.05 9.40
N HIS A 81 7.57 1.12 9.54
CA HIS A 81 8.28 1.35 10.79
C HIS A 81 7.34 1.58 11.97
N HIS A 82 6.39 2.52 11.90
CA HIS A 82 5.61 2.84 13.09
C HIS A 82 4.45 1.87 13.35
N LEU A 83 3.92 1.19 12.33
CA LEU A 83 2.75 0.33 12.49
C LEU A 83 3.05 -1.17 12.45
N VAL A 84 4.21 -1.59 11.94
CA VAL A 84 4.51 -3.01 11.73
C VAL A 84 5.79 -3.42 12.47
N THR A 85 6.94 -2.88 12.11
CA THR A 85 8.26 -3.44 12.48
C THR A 85 8.96 -2.72 13.62
N GLY A 86 8.65 -1.44 13.83
CA GLY A 86 9.34 -0.57 14.79
C GLY A 86 9.13 -0.93 16.26
N PRO A 87 9.88 -0.32 17.18
CA PRO A 87 9.86 -0.65 18.60
C PRO A 87 8.49 -0.39 19.25
N GLU A 88 7.85 0.73 18.91
CA GLU A 88 6.53 1.16 19.41
C GLU A 88 5.37 0.72 18.51
N THR A 89 5.58 -0.32 17.71
CA THR A 89 4.53 -0.83 16.81
C THR A 89 3.34 -1.36 17.62
N PRO A 90 2.09 -1.05 17.23
CA PRO A 90 0.90 -1.64 17.83
C PRO A 90 0.90 -3.16 17.78
N MET A 91 1.57 -3.77 16.80
CA MET A 91 1.70 -5.22 16.71
C MET A 91 2.49 -5.84 17.88
N LYS A 92 3.33 -5.06 18.58
CA LYS A 92 4.06 -5.52 19.76
C LYS A 92 3.26 -5.41 21.06
N LEU A 93 2.12 -4.71 21.06
CA LEU A 93 1.23 -4.63 22.23
C LEU A 93 0.78 -6.03 22.66
N PHE A 94 0.43 -6.89 21.70
CA PHE A 94 0.09 -8.28 21.97
C PHE A 94 1.24 -9.20 21.55
N SER A 95 2.23 -9.33 22.44
CA SER A 95 3.41 -10.16 22.22
C SER A 95 3.53 -11.27 23.27
N PRO A 96 4.20 -12.40 22.98
CA PRO A 96 4.47 -13.44 23.98
C PRO A 96 5.19 -12.89 25.22
N LYS A 97 6.05 -11.88 25.04
CA LYS A 97 6.73 -11.20 26.13
C LYS A 97 5.73 -10.46 27.03
N TRP A 98 4.77 -9.75 26.45
CA TRP A 98 3.70 -9.08 27.21
C TRP A 98 2.82 -10.10 27.94
N ILE A 99 2.41 -11.19 27.27
CA ILE A 99 1.61 -12.26 27.89
C ILE A 99 2.34 -12.86 29.10
N ASN A 100 3.65 -13.11 28.99
CA ASN A 100 4.47 -13.64 30.09
C ASN A 100 4.65 -12.66 31.26
N GLN A 101 4.37 -11.37 31.06
CA GLN A 101 4.46 -10.35 32.11
C GLN A 101 3.14 -10.16 32.87
N LEU A 102 2.04 -10.76 32.40
CA LEU A 102 0.74 -10.66 33.07
C LEU A 102 0.76 -11.42 34.40
N SER A 103 0.20 -10.79 35.43
CA SER A 103 -0.05 -11.43 36.72
C SER A 103 -1.17 -12.48 36.63
N ASN A 104 -1.25 -13.36 37.63
CA ASN A 104 -2.33 -14.35 37.70
C ASN A 104 -3.70 -13.66 37.80
N GLU A 105 -3.79 -12.53 38.49
CA GLU A 105 -5.01 -11.75 38.63
C GLU A 105 -5.45 -11.14 37.28
N GLU A 106 -4.51 -10.59 36.50
CA GLU A 106 -4.79 -10.06 35.16
C GLU A 106 -5.18 -11.18 34.17
N LEU A 107 -4.49 -12.31 34.22
CA LEU A 107 -4.83 -13.49 33.41
C LEU A 107 -6.22 -14.04 33.77
N GLU A 108 -6.56 -14.08 35.05
CA GLU A 108 -7.89 -14.47 35.51
C GLU A 108 -8.95 -13.43 35.10
N GLY A 109 -8.62 -12.15 35.01
CA GLY A 109 -9.51 -11.13 34.47
C GLY A 109 -9.77 -11.25 32.97
N ILE A 110 -8.74 -11.60 32.19
CA ILE A 110 -8.80 -11.67 30.71
C ILE A 110 -9.34 -13.01 30.23
N ALA A 111 -8.82 -14.10 30.78
CA ALA A 111 -9.06 -15.48 30.32
C ALA A 111 -9.84 -16.32 31.35
N GLY A 112 -10.09 -15.80 32.55
CA GLY A 112 -10.81 -16.51 33.59
C GLY A 112 -12.28 -16.69 33.28
N GLU A 113 -12.83 -17.81 33.75
CA GLU A 113 -14.27 -18.08 33.67
C GLU A 113 -15.04 -17.16 34.63
N GLU A 114 -16.18 -16.63 34.17
CA GLU A 114 -17.11 -15.91 35.05
C GLU A 114 -17.55 -16.78 36.24
N MET A 115 -17.74 -16.16 37.41
CA MET A 115 -18.12 -16.85 38.65
C MET A 115 -19.39 -17.70 38.51
N GLY A 116 -20.38 -17.23 37.74
CA GLY A 116 -21.60 -17.98 37.42
C GLY A 116 -21.29 -19.29 36.67
N SER A 117 -20.45 -19.21 35.64
CA SER A 117 -19.99 -20.37 34.87
C SER A 117 -19.19 -21.35 35.72
N LYS A 118 -18.27 -20.86 36.55
CA LYS A 118 -17.53 -21.70 37.52
C LYS A 118 -18.45 -22.44 38.48
N ARG A 119 -19.48 -21.76 39.00
CA ARG A 119 -20.47 -22.35 39.91
C ARG A 119 -21.30 -23.42 39.20
N LYS A 120 -21.81 -23.12 38.00
CA LYS A 120 -22.60 -24.05 37.19
C LYS A 120 -21.80 -25.29 36.82
N ARG A 121 -20.54 -25.13 36.42
CA ARG A 121 -19.62 -26.25 36.14
C ARG A 121 -19.42 -27.15 37.36
N ARG A 122 -19.21 -26.56 38.55
CA ARG A 122 -19.12 -27.32 39.81
C ARG A 122 -20.40 -28.11 40.11
N GLN A 123 -21.56 -27.48 39.96
CA GLN A 123 -22.85 -28.13 40.18
C GLN A 123 -23.09 -29.29 39.22
N LEU A 124 -22.81 -29.10 37.92
CA LEU A 124 -22.96 -30.14 36.90
C LEU A 124 -22.00 -31.30 37.13
N LYS A 125 -20.72 -31.04 37.43
CA LYS A 125 -19.74 -32.10 37.76
C LYS A 125 -20.20 -32.94 38.95
N LYS A 126 -20.72 -32.31 40.00
CA LYS A 126 -21.27 -33.03 41.15
C LYS A 126 -22.46 -33.91 40.74
N ARG A 127 -23.39 -33.37 39.95
CA ARG A 127 -24.55 -34.12 39.49
C ARG A 127 -24.18 -35.31 38.61
N ILE A 128 -23.16 -35.17 37.77
CA ILE A 128 -22.61 -36.28 36.98
C ILE A 128 -22.05 -37.36 37.93
N GLN A 129 -21.22 -36.98 38.91
CA GLN A 129 -20.68 -37.91 39.91
C GLN A 129 -21.78 -38.66 40.67
N ASP A 130 -22.80 -37.96 41.15
CA ASP A 130 -23.91 -38.54 41.89
C ASP A 130 -24.70 -39.55 41.01
N LEU A 131 -24.94 -39.19 39.75
CA LEU A 131 -25.61 -40.07 38.78
C LEU A 131 -24.76 -41.30 38.42
N GLU A 132 -23.44 -41.15 38.28
CA GLU A 132 -22.52 -42.27 38.02
C GLU A 132 -22.44 -43.23 39.20
N ALA A 133 -22.39 -42.71 40.43
CA ALA A 133 -22.43 -43.52 41.64
C ALA A 133 -23.74 -44.29 41.76
N GLY A 134 -24.88 -43.63 41.51
CA GLY A 134 -26.19 -44.28 41.47
C GLY A 134 -26.27 -45.37 40.41
N LYS A 135 -25.76 -45.11 39.20
CA LYS A 135 -25.69 -46.11 38.13
C LYS A 135 -24.85 -47.32 38.53
N LYS A 136 -23.69 -47.12 39.16
CA LYS A 136 -22.84 -48.24 39.63
C LYS A 136 -23.53 -49.07 40.70
N ALA A 137 -24.22 -48.43 41.65
CA ALA A 137 -24.96 -49.13 42.69
C ALA A 137 -26.13 -49.96 42.15
N LEU A 138 -26.74 -49.55 41.03
CA LEU A 138 -27.81 -50.32 40.36
C LEU A 138 -27.30 -51.47 39.48
N LEU A 139 -25.99 -51.48 39.15
CA LEU A 139 -25.36 -52.49 38.31
C LEU A 139 -24.44 -53.44 39.10
N ALA A 140 -24.38 -53.29 40.42
CA ALA A 140 -23.66 -54.16 41.37
C ALA A 140 -24.66 -55.13 42.03
#